data_AF-A0A3D3JMZ7-F1
#
_entry.id   AF-A0A3D3JMZ7-F1
#
_cell.length_a   1.000
_cell.length_b   1.000
_cell.length_c   1.000
_cell.angle_alpha   90.00
_cell.angle_beta   90.00
_cell.angle_gamma   90.00
#
_symmetry.space_group_name_H-M   'P 1'
#
loop_
_entity.id
_entity.type
_entity.pdbx_description
1 polymer ?
#
loop_
_entity_poly.entity_id
_entity_poly.type
_entity_poly.pdbx_seq_one_letter_code
_entity_poly.pdbx_strand_id
1 'polypeptide(L)'
;RTYAANAFAAVVQDCEWLVPQKTPEGYVNAYWTYAARITRDDIVWADFLAAFKALGGDGFYGPPYPAHLEPVFAKLNADVDTNADRHPHFAGKLPRYERGNCPVWEAIQPRVIMLKTNYFDTAEPDRQAEIFAQTIERFN
;
A
#
# COMPACT_ATOMS: atom_id res chain seq x y z
N ARG A 1 -9.85 6.02 -14.56
CA ARG A 1 -9.18 5.82 -13.25
C ARG A 1 -9.93 6.49 -12.12
N THR A 2 -10.20 7.81 -12.17
CA THR A 2 -10.98 8.51 -11.14
C THR A 2 -12.36 7.89 -10.89
N TYR A 3 -13.08 7.49 -11.94
CA TYR A 3 -14.35 6.77 -11.80
C TYR A 3 -14.22 5.51 -10.94
N ALA A 4 -13.27 4.63 -11.27
CA ALA A 4 -13.02 3.40 -10.52
C ALA A 4 -12.62 3.66 -9.06
N ALA A 5 -11.79 4.68 -8.82
CA ALA A 5 -11.43 5.08 -7.46
C ALA A 5 -12.66 5.56 -6.66
N ASN A 6 -13.57 6.32 -7.30
CA ASN A 6 -14.80 6.77 -6.66
C ASN A 6 -15.77 5.61 -6.38
N ALA A 7 -15.84 4.61 -7.26
CA ALA A 7 -16.63 3.40 -7.02
C ALA A 7 -16.16 2.66 -5.76
N PHE A 8 -14.85 2.45 -5.60
CA PHE A 8 -14.30 1.89 -4.36
C PHE A 8 -14.47 2.82 -3.16
N ALA A 9 -14.31 4.13 -3.32
CA ALA A 9 -14.52 5.10 -2.25
C ALA A 9 -15.95 5.07 -1.70
N ALA A 10 -16.94 4.88 -2.59
CA ALA A 10 -18.34 4.79 -2.22
C ALA A 10 -18.64 3.60 -1.30
N VAL A 11 -17.85 2.53 -1.39
CA VAL A 11 -17.95 1.33 -0.54
C VAL A 11 -17.11 1.49 0.73
N VAL A 12 -15.90 2.05 0.60
CA VAL A 12 -14.97 2.20 1.73
C VAL A 12 -15.43 3.24 2.75
N GLN A 13 -16.14 4.28 2.32
CA GLN A 13 -16.64 5.33 3.23
C GLN A 13 -17.56 4.78 4.34
N ASP A 14 -18.24 3.66 4.09
CA ASP A 14 -19.15 3.01 5.04
C ASP A 14 -18.44 1.99 5.95
N CYS A 15 -17.14 1.78 5.76
CA CYS A 15 -16.34 0.82 6.51
C CYS A 15 -15.43 1.52 7.53
N GLU A 16 -15.67 1.32 8.83
CA GLU A 16 -14.90 1.99 9.89
C GLU A 16 -13.43 1.55 9.97
N TRP A 17 -13.13 0.32 9.54
CA TRP A 17 -11.80 -0.27 9.66
C TRP A 17 -10.95 -0.18 8.38
N LEU A 18 -11.51 0.32 7.26
CA LEU A 18 -10.77 0.66 6.06
C LEU A 18 -10.65 2.19 5.94
N VAL A 19 -9.47 2.72 6.24
CA VAL A 19 -9.24 4.16 6.17
C VAL A 19 -8.61 4.52 4.82
N PRO A 20 -9.28 5.30 3.95
CA PRO A 20 -8.74 5.69 2.67
C PRO A 20 -7.61 6.72 2.80
N GLN A 21 -6.79 6.83 1.75
CA GLN A 21 -5.78 7.88 1.66
C GLN A 21 -6.43 9.27 1.75
N LYS A 22 -5.93 10.11 2.66
CA LYS A 22 -6.38 11.50 2.80
C LYS A 22 -5.98 12.33 1.57
N THR A 23 -6.94 13.07 1.02
CA THR A 23 -6.69 14.13 0.02
C THR A 23 -6.75 15.49 0.72
N PRO A 24 -5.65 16.26 0.77
CA PRO A 24 -5.68 17.59 1.38
C PRO A 24 -6.56 18.57 0.59
N GLU A 25 -7.04 19.62 1.27
CA GLU A 25 -7.82 20.69 0.64
C GLU A 25 -7.04 21.34 -0.50
N GLY A 26 -7.70 21.57 -1.63
CA GLY A 26 -7.08 22.15 -2.84
C GLY A 26 -6.33 21.14 -3.72
N TYR A 27 -6.29 19.84 -3.36
CA TYR A 27 -5.63 18.80 -4.15
C TYR A 27 -6.63 17.80 -4.75
N VAL A 28 -6.22 17.17 -5.85
CA VAL A 28 -6.96 16.10 -6.52
C VAL A 28 -6.02 14.92 -6.82
N ASN A 29 -6.57 13.71 -6.96
CA ASN A 29 -5.80 12.51 -7.29
C ASN A 29 -6.07 12.04 -8.72
N ALA A 30 -5.00 11.61 -9.40
CA ALA A 30 -5.10 10.88 -10.68
C ALA A 30 -5.36 9.36 -10.48
N TYR A 31 -5.25 8.88 -9.24
CA TYR A 31 -5.49 7.49 -8.81
C TYR A 31 -4.81 6.44 -9.70
N TRP A 32 -3.48 6.29 -9.62
CA TRP A 32 -2.81 5.12 -10.22
C TRP A 32 -3.39 3.80 -9.66
N THR A 33 -3.68 3.82 -8.36
CA THR A 33 -4.48 2.85 -7.58
C THR A 33 -5.36 3.62 -6.62
N TYR A 34 -6.37 2.96 -6.05
CA TYR A 34 -7.10 3.45 -4.88
C TYR A 34 -6.50 2.80 -3.62
N ALA A 35 -5.99 3.61 -2.70
CA ALA A 35 -5.27 3.12 -1.52
C ALA A 35 -6.09 3.32 -0.23
N ALA A 36 -6.13 2.27 0.59
CA ALA A 36 -6.72 2.29 1.92
C ALA A 36 -5.87 1.48 2.89
N ARG A 37 -6.05 1.72 4.19
CA ARG A 37 -5.35 1.03 5.28
C ARG A 37 -6.35 0.27 6.14
N ILE A 38 -6.08 -1.01 6.36
CA ILE A 38 -6.78 -1.85 7.35
C ILE A 38 -6.30 -1.41 8.75
N THR A 39 -7.21 -0.97 9.61
CA THR A 39 -6.88 -0.52 10.98
C THR A 39 -7.11 -1.59 12.04
N ARG A 40 -7.92 -2.61 11.75
CA ARG A 40 -8.16 -3.77 12.62
C ARG A 40 -6.97 -4.74 12.63
N ASP A 41 -6.57 -5.16 13.83
CA ASP A 41 -5.44 -6.08 14.04
C ASP A 41 -5.81 -7.56 13.81
N ASP A 42 -7.10 -7.89 13.94
CA ASP A 42 -7.63 -9.24 13.77
C ASP A 42 -7.77 -9.64 12.29
N ILE A 43 -7.76 -8.67 11.38
CA ILE A 43 -7.85 -8.92 9.94
C ILE A 43 -6.45 -9.19 9.37
N VAL A 44 -6.21 -10.43 8.96
CA VAL A 44 -5.00 -10.82 8.25
C VAL A 44 -5.10 -10.35 6.80
N TRP A 45 -4.12 -9.55 6.35
CA TRP A 45 -4.10 -8.96 5.00
C TRP A 45 -4.26 -10.01 3.89
N ALA A 46 -3.59 -11.15 4.02
CA ALA A 46 -3.65 -12.24 3.04
C ALA A 46 -5.03 -12.91 2.99
N ASP A 47 -5.72 -13.02 4.12
CA ASP A 47 -7.06 -13.61 4.19
C ASP A 47 -8.09 -12.67 3.57
N PHE A 48 -7.97 -11.35 3.79
CA PHE A 48 -8.80 -10.36 3.13
C PHE A 48 -8.60 -10.37 1.60
N LEU A 49 -7.34 -10.48 1.14
CA LEU A 49 -7.04 -10.63 -0.29
C LEU A 49 -7.64 -11.92 -0.86
N ALA A 50 -7.49 -13.04 -0.15
CA ALA A 50 -8.01 -14.33 -0.58
C ALA A 50 -9.54 -14.30 -0.68
N ALA A 51 -10.23 -13.70 0.31
CA ALA A 51 -11.67 -13.53 0.31
C ALA A 51 -12.15 -12.69 -0.88
N PHE A 52 -11.48 -11.57 -1.17
CA PHE A 52 -11.83 -10.72 -2.32
C PHE A 52 -11.70 -11.49 -3.64
N LYS A 53 -10.59 -12.22 -3.81
CA LYS A 53 -10.36 -13.04 -5.01
C LYS A 53 -11.35 -14.21 -5.12
N ALA A 54 -11.71 -14.85 -4.01
CA ALA A 54 -12.65 -15.97 -3.99
C ALA A 54 -14.06 -15.56 -4.43
N LEU A 55 -14.45 -14.30 -4.20
CA LEU A 55 -15.70 -13.72 -4.68
C LEU A 55 -15.65 -13.25 -6.15
N GLY A 56 -14.54 -13.46 -6.86
CA GLY A 56 -14.35 -13.02 -8.25
C GLY A 56 -13.78 -11.60 -8.38
N GLY A 57 -13.26 -11.04 -7.29
CA GLY A 57 -12.53 -9.78 -7.30
C GLY A 57 -11.15 -9.91 -7.92
N ASP A 58 -10.64 -8.82 -8.48
CA ASP A 58 -9.34 -8.77 -9.15
C ASP A 58 -8.15 -8.93 -8.18
N GLY A 59 -8.40 -8.80 -6.88
CA GLY A 59 -7.36 -8.66 -5.86
C GLY A 59 -6.86 -7.23 -5.71
N PHE A 60 -5.90 -7.04 -4.81
CA PHE A 60 -5.21 -5.77 -4.57
C PHE A 60 -3.74 -6.03 -4.27
N TYR A 61 -2.93 -4.99 -4.43
CA TYR A 61 -1.51 -5.03 -4.15
C TYR A 61 -1.20 -4.46 -2.77
N GLY A 62 -0.07 -4.87 -2.21
CA GLY A 62 0.59 -4.12 -1.14
C GLY A 62 1.52 -3.06 -1.74
N PRO A 63 1.83 -1.99 -0.99
CA PRO A 63 2.87 -1.07 -1.39
C PRO A 63 4.26 -1.75 -1.43
N PRO A 64 5.22 -1.20 -2.21
CA PRO A 64 6.59 -1.72 -2.25
C PRO A 64 7.21 -1.82 -0.86
N TYR A 65 8.19 -2.72 -0.74
CA TYR A 65 8.99 -2.83 0.48
C TYR A 65 9.70 -1.49 0.75
N PRO A 66 9.83 -1.05 2.04
CA PRO A 66 10.45 0.22 2.34
C PRO A 66 11.86 0.31 1.76
N ALA A 67 12.13 1.34 0.96
CA ALA A 67 13.36 1.46 0.20
C ALA A 67 14.60 1.35 1.09
N HIS A 68 14.62 2.02 2.24
CA HIS A 68 15.74 1.98 3.19
C HIS A 68 15.97 0.60 3.83
N LEU A 69 15.04 -0.33 3.71
CA LEU A 69 15.22 -1.71 4.19
C LEU A 69 15.63 -2.67 3.07
N GLU A 70 15.64 -2.22 1.81
CA GLU A 70 16.06 -3.05 0.70
C GLU A 70 17.50 -3.57 0.92
N PRO A 71 17.79 -4.84 0.61
CA PRO A 71 19.09 -5.45 0.89
C PRO A 71 20.28 -4.69 0.28
N VAL A 72 20.05 -3.93 -0.80
CA VAL A 72 21.07 -3.11 -1.45
C VAL A 72 21.65 -2.05 -0.51
N PHE A 73 20.85 -1.44 0.35
CA PHE A 73 21.31 -0.39 1.26
C PHE A 73 22.12 -0.96 2.43
N ALA A 74 21.67 -2.09 3.00
CA ALA A 74 22.45 -2.80 4.01
C ALA A 74 23.81 -3.28 3.45
N LYS A 75 23.83 -3.79 2.21
CA LYS A 75 25.06 -4.17 1.51
C LYS A 75 25.97 -2.96 1.26
N LEU A 76 25.41 -1.82 0.87
CA LEU A 76 26.15 -0.58 0.69
C LEU A 76 26.76 -0.10 2.02
N ASN A 77 26.02 -0.15 3.12
CA ASN A 77 26.56 0.17 4.45
C ASN A 77 27.78 -0.70 4.78
N ALA A 78 27.66 -2.02 4.63
CA ALA A 78 28.76 -2.95 4.94
C ALA A 78 29.98 -2.76 4.03
N ASP A 79 29.76 -2.47 2.74
CA ASP A 79 30.84 -2.25 1.79
C ASP A 79 31.57 -0.93 2.05
N VAL A 80 30.86 0.15 2.39
CA VAL A 80 31.49 1.43 2.77
C VAL A 80 32.30 1.29 4.06
N ASP A 81 31.83 0.49 5.03
CA ASP A 81 32.56 0.25 6.27
C ASP A 81 33.87 -0.52 6.05
N THR A 82 33.85 -1.49 5.14
CA THR A 82 35.00 -2.35 4.85
C THR A 82 35.98 -1.70 3.87
N ASN A 83 35.46 -0.93 2.91
CA ASN A 83 36.20 -0.39 1.77
C ASN A 83 36.07 1.14 1.66
N ALA A 84 36.28 1.86 2.76
CA ALA A 84 36.10 3.31 2.81
C ALA A 84 36.88 4.08 1.71
N ASP A 85 38.09 3.65 1.37
CA ASP A 85 38.91 4.27 0.32
C ASP A 85 38.30 4.15 -1.08
N ARG A 86 37.49 3.11 -1.33
CA ARG A 86 36.75 2.94 -2.59
C ARG A 86 35.50 3.81 -2.65
N HIS A 87 35.04 4.30 -1.50
CA HIS A 87 33.82 5.07 -1.33
C HIS A 87 34.07 6.41 -0.62
N PRO A 88 34.99 7.26 -1.10
CA PRO A 88 35.42 8.47 -0.38
C PRO A 88 34.28 9.50 -0.18
N HIS A 89 33.23 9.43 -1.02
CA HIS A 89 32.05 10.28 -0.88
C HIS A 89 31.10 9.83 0.24
N PHE A 90 31.16 8.55 0.64
CA PHE A 90 30.26 7.94 1.61
C PHE A 90 30.95 7.60 2.94
N ALA A 91 32.27 7.44 2.94
CA ALA A 91 33.05 7.15 4.14
C ALA A 91 32.77 8.17 5.26
N GLY A 92 32.30 7.68 6.42
CA GLY A 92 31.92 8.51 7.57
C GLY A 92 30.69 9.40 7.38
N LYS A 93 30.00 9.31 6.24
CA LYS A 93 28.87 10.18 5.86
C LYS A 93 27.60 9.42 5.52
N LEU A 94 27.71 8.16 5.11
CA LEU A 94 26.57 7.34 4.74
C LEU A 94 25.68 7.09 5.97
N PRO A 95 24.38 7.42 5.92
CA PRO A 95 23.48 7.08 7.01
C PRO A 95 23.37 5.55 7.12
N ARG A 96 23.08 5.08 8.33
CA ARG A 96 22.72 3.67 8.55
C ARG A 96 21.31 3.46 8.09
N TYR A 97 21.13 2.59 7.11
CA TYR A 97 19.83 2.23 6.58
C TYR A 97 19.32 1.02 7.35
N GLU A 98 18.43 1.28 8.31
CA GLU A 98 17.93 0.27 9.22
C GLU A 98 16.47 0.52 9.62
N ARG A 99 15.88 -0.48 10.27
CA ARG A 99 14.51 -0.41 10.80
C ARG A 99 14.42 0.69 11.84
N GLY A 100 13.33 1.45 11.82
CA GLY A 100 13.12 2.59 12.69
C GLY A 100 13.50 3.93 12.06
N ASN A 101 14.13 3.95 10.89
CA ASN A 101 14.37 5.19 10.15
C ASN A 101 13.07 5.82 9.62
N CYS A 102 12.05 5.01 9.30
CA CYS A 102 10.74 5.49 8.85
C CYS A 102 9.62 4.79 9.64
N PRO A 103 9.51 5.03 10.96
CA PRO A 103 8.71 4.20 11.86
C PRO A 103 7.21 4.23 11.52
N VAL A 104 6.70 5.38 11.07
CA VAL A 104 5.30 5.53 10.65
C VAL A 104 5.02 4.69 9.41
N TRP A 105 5.91 4.73 8.40
CA TRP A 105 5.73 3.96 7.17
C TRP A 105 5.86 2.46 7.43
N GLU A 106 6.87 2.05 8.19
CA GLU A 106 7.10 0.65 8.54
C GLU A 106 5.91 0.03 9.29
N ALA A 107 5.21 0.81 10.12
CA ALA A 107 4.00 0.36 10.81
C ALA A 107 2.77 0.27 9.89
N ILE A 108 2.65 1.19 8.91
CA ILE A 108 1.48 1.30 8.03
C ILE A 108 1.57 0.33 6.84
N GLN A 109 2.74 0.22 6.21
CA GLN A 109 2.99 -0.50 4.96
C GLN A 109 2.37 -1.91 4.91
N PRO A 110 2.48 -2.76 5.95
CA PRO A 110 1.93 -4.13 5.91
C PRO A 110 0.41 -4.21 5.87
N ARG A 111 -0.29 -3.10 6.15
CA ARG A 111 -1.75 -3.02 6.27
C ARG A 111 -2.40 -2.24 5.13
N VAL A 112 -1.61 -1.70 4.21
CA VAL A 112 -2.10 -0.94 3.07
C VAL A 112 -2.55 -1.90 1.97
N ILE A 113 -3.70 -1.60 1.40
CA ILE A 113 -4.20 -2.21 0.17
C ILE A 113 -4.19 -1.18 -0.96
N MET A 114 -3.89 -1.63 -2.17
CA MET A 114 -3.87 -0.81 -3.38
C MET A 114 -4.72 -1.50 -4.45
N LEU A 115 -5.97 -1.03 -4.58
CA LEU A 115 -6.93 -1.51 -5.57
C LEU A 115 -6.60 -0.89 -6.94
N LYS A 116 -6.61 -1.72 -8.00
CA LYS A 116 -6.32 -1.23 -9.36
C LYS A 116 -7.46 -0.32 -9.84
N THR A 117 -7.14 0.66 -10.67
CA THR A 117 -8.13 1.63 -11.21
C THR A 117 -8.06 1.76 -12.73
N ASN A 118 -7.22 0.95 -13.37
CA ASN A 118 -6.92 0.97 -14.80
C ASN A 118 -7.95 0.18 -15.63
N TYR A 119 -9.23 0.34 -15.33
CA TYR A 119 -10.33 -0.23 -16.09
C TYR A 119 -10.63 0.62 -17.34
N PHE A 120 -11.03 -0.04 -18.43
CA PHE A 120 -11.36 0.58 -19.72
C PHE A 120 -12.86 0.78 -19.94
N ASP A 121 -13.69 0.08 -19.17
CA ASP A 121 -15.16 0.20 -19.12
C ASP A 121 -15.56 0.56 -17.68
N THR A 122 -16.62 1.34 -17.50
CA THR A 122 -17.17 1.73 -16.21
C THR A 122 -17.98 0.62 -15.54
N ALA A 123 -18.52 -0.34 -16.28
CA ALA A 123 -19.26 -1.46 -15.69
C ALA A 123 -18.37 -2.37 -14.82
N GLU A 124 -17.11 -2.56 -15.22
CA GLU A 124 -16.17 -3.42 -14.51
C GLU A 124 -15.77 -2.89 -13.12
N PRO A 125 -15.38 -1.61 -12.92
CA PRO A 125 -15.10 -1.11 -11.59
C PRO A 125 -16.33 -1.09 -10.67
N ASP A 126 -17.54 -0.89 -11.20
CA ASP A 126 -18.76 -0.97 -10.40
C ASP A 126 -18.97 -2.39 -9.86
N ARG A 127 -18.84 -3.41 -10.74
CA ARG A 127 -18.85 -4.83 -10.34
C ARG A 127 -17.77 -5.16 -9.30
N GLN A 128 -16.56 -4.62 -9.48
CA GLN A 128 -15.45 -4.85 -8.54
C GLN A 128 -15.70 -4.18 -7.19
N ALA A 129 -16.31 -2.99 -7.16
CA ALA A 129 -16.70 -2.32 -5.94
C ALA A 129 -17.81 -3.10 -5.20
N GLU A 130 -18.81 -3.63 -5.91
CA GLU A 130 -19.85 -4.49 -5.31
C GLU A 130 -19.27 -5.75 -4.67
N ILE A 131 -18.34 -6.42 -5.36
CA ILE A 131 -17.65 -7.59 -4.81
C ILE A 131 -16.80 -7.19 -3.60
N PHE A 132 -16.16 -6.03 -3.64
CA PHE A 132 -15.39 -5.51 -2.52
C PHE A 132 -16.28 -5.21 -1.31
N ALA A 133 -17.49 -4.69 -1.51
CA ALA A 133 -18.49 -4.49 -0.45
C ALA A 133 -18.90 -5.82 0.19
N GLN A 134 -19.20 -6.84 -0.62
CA GLN A 134 -19.48 -8.20 -0.13
C GLN A 134 -18.28 -8.79 0.63
N THR A 135 -17.05 -8.44 0.22
CA THR A 135 -15.85 -8.88 0.92
C THR A 135 -15.77 -8.22 2.28
N ILE A 136 -15.94 -6.90 2.37
CA ILE A 136 -15.94 -6.16 3.64
C ILE A 136 -16.96 -6.75 4.62
N GLU A 137 -18.17 -7.04 4.15
CA GLU A 137 -19.24 -7.60 4.98
C GLU A 137 -18.89 -8.95 5.61
N ARG A 138 -18.03 -9.76 4.98
CA ARG A 138 -17.56 -11.03 5.57
C ARG A 138 -16.63 -10.85 6.78
N PHE A 139 -16.11 -9.64 6.98
CA PHE A 139 -15.19 -9.30 8.08
C PHE A 139 -15.80 -8.31 9.08
N ASN A 140 -17.05 -7.89 8.87
CA ASN A 140 -17.84 -7.16 9.85
C ASN A 140 -18.39 -8.12 10.90
#